data_AF-A0A0S2EWE9-F1
#
_entry.id   AF-A0A0S2EWE9-F1
#
_cell.length_a   1.000
_cell.length_b   1.000
_cell.length_c   1.000
_cell.angle_alpha   90.00
_cell.angle_beta   90.00
_cell.angle_gamma   90.00
#
_symmetry.space_group_name_H-M   'P 1'
#
loop_
_entity.id
_entity.type
_entity.pdbx_description
1 polymer ?
#
loop_
_entity_poly.entity_id
_entity_poly.type
_entity_poly.pdbx_seq_one_letter_code
_entity_poly.pdbx_strand_id
1 'polypeptide(L)' 'MLQPRASTAPGGNPMTRNESVQLEGRTAAEKNMNRHDNPYRSGSADGIAWHQGFDDVAAPNWRRAV' A
#
# COMPACT_ATOMS: atom_id res chain seq x y z
N MET A 1 -40.97 7.08 21.98
CA MET A 1 -39.68 7.79 22.05
C MET A 1 -38.68 7.02 21.19
N LEU A 2 -38.48 7.44 19.93
CA LEU A 2 -37.48 6.85 19.04
C LEU A 2 -36.13 7.52 19.30
N GLN A 3 -35.08 6.73 19.51
CA GLN A 3 -33.71 7.22 19.45
C GLN A 3 -33.25 7.23 18.00
N PRO A 4 -32.74 8.34 17.44
CA PRO A 4 -32.03 8.30 16.17
C PRO A 4 -30.64 7.69 16.39
N ARG A 5 -30.40 6.53 15.77
CA ARG A 5 -29.07 5.91 15.70
C ARG A 5 -28.39 6.35 14.40
N ALA A 6 -27.06 6.33 14.46
CA ALA A 6 -26.10 6.51 13.38
C ALA A 6 -25.72 7.96 13.06
N SER A 7 -24.76 8.46 13.84
CA SER A 7 -23.78 9.44 13.36
C SER A 7 -23.13 8.89 12.10
N THR A 8 -23.47 9.48 10.96
CA THR A 8 -22.85 9.18 9.67
C THR A 8 -21.49 9.87 9.64
N ALA A 9 -20.42 9.12 9.91
CA ALA A 9 -19.07 9.59 9.63
C ALA A 9 -18.87 9.60 8.10
N PRO A 10 -18.15 10.59 7.52
CA PRO A 10 -18.03 10.72 6.08
C PRO A 10 -17.13 9.63 5.49
N GLY A 11 -17.72 8.75 4.66
CA GLY A 11 -17.24 8.43 3.31
C GLY A 11 -15.81 7.94 3.08
N GLY A 12 -15.12 7.35 4.06
CA GLY A 12 -13.85 6.67 3.79
C GLY A 12 -14.10 5.30 3.18
N ASN A 13 -13.80 5.10 1.89
CA ASN A 13 -13.74 3.75 1.34
C ASN A 13 -12.77 2.92 2.20
N PRO A 14 -13.18 1.75 2.72
CA PRO A 14 -12.29 0.92 3.50
C PRO A 14 -11.12 0.51 2.63
N MET A 15 -9.89 0.81 3.09
CA MET A 15 -8.66 0.44 2.40
C MET A 15 -8.68 -1.08 2.16
N THR A 16 -8.51 -1.48 0.91
CA THR A 16 -8.44 -2.89 0.55
C THR A 16 -7.13 -3.49 1.07
N ARG A 17 -7.12 -4.81 1.29
CA ARG A 17 -5.91 -5.55 1.68
C ARG A 17 -4.75 -5.27 0.73
N ASN A 18 -5.03 -5.20 -0.56
CA ASN A 18 -4.03 -4.92 -1.59
C ASN A 18 -3.38 -3.54 -1.42
N GLU A 19 -4.20 -2.50 -1.18
CA GLU A 19 -3.70 -1.15 -0.93
C GLU A 19 -2.85 -1.09 0.34
N SER A 20 -3.26 -1.77 1.42
CA SER A 20 -2.46 -1.80 2.66
C SER A 20 -1.08 -2.41 2.43
N VAL A 21 -1.02 -3.51 1.67
CA VAL A 21 0.24 -4.20 1.38
C VAL A 21 1.12 -3.39 0.42
N GLN A 22 0.53 -2.66 -0.54
CA GLN A 22 1.26 -1.68 -1.34
C GLN A 22 1.87 -0.57 -0.47
N LEU A 23 1.12 -0.05 0.51
CA LEU A 23 1.64 0.96 1.44
C LEU A 23 2.83 0.43 2.26
N GLU A 24 2.77 -0.82 2.72
CA GLU A 24 3.88 -1.48 3.42
C GLU A 24 5.15 -1.55 2.55
N GLY A 25 5.01 -1.92 1.27
CA GLY A 25 6.10 -1.94 0.31
C GLY A 25 6.72 -0.56 0.08
N ARG A 26 5.87 0.47 -0.07
CA ARG A 26 6.29 1.87 -0.19
C ARG A 26 7.11 2.29 1.02
N THR A 27 6.61 2.05 2.24
CA THR A 27 7.32 2.39 3.48
C THR A 27 8.65 1.65 3.61
N ALA A 28 8.75 0.41 3.13
CA ALA A 28 10.02 -0.32 3.14
C ALA A 28 11.05 0.30 2.19
N ALA A 29 10.63 0.72 0.99
CA ALA A 29 11.49 1.43 0.04
C ALA A 29 11.96 2.79 0.58
N GLU A 30 11.05 3.57 1.19
CA GLU A 30 11.37 4.84 1.85
C GLU A 30 12.41 4.68 2.98
N LYS A 31 12.39 3.53 3.67
CA LYS A 31 13.37 3.16 4.70
C LYS A 31 14.68 2.60 4.14
N ASN A 32 14.84 2.55 2.81
CA ASN A 32 15.98 1.92 2.13
C ASN A 32 16.17 0.44 2.52
N MET A 33 15.08 -0.28 2.79
CA MET A 33 15.12 -1.73 3.02
C MET A 33 15.38 -2.48 1.71
N ASN A 34 15.77 -3.75 1.79
CA ASN A 34 15.98 -4.54 0.59
C ASN A 34 14.64 -5.03 0.03
N ARG A 35 14.49 -5.00 -1.29
CA ARG A 35 13.35 -5.58 -2.01
C ARG A 35 13.13 -7.06 -1.67
N HIS A 36 14.19 -7.78 -1.33
CA HIS A 36 14.14 -9.19 -0.94
C HIS A 36 13.67 -9.43 0.50
N ASP A 37 13.53 -8.38 1.32
CA ASP A 37 12.99 -8.46 2.69
C ASP A 37 11.45 -8.54 2.70
N ASN A 38 10.83 -8.74 1.55
CA ASN A 38 9.38 -8.95 1.41
C ASN A 38 8.95 -10.15 2.29
N PRO A 39 8.07 -9.97 3.30
CA PRO A 39 7.66 -11.04 4.19
C PRO A 39 6.65 -12.01 3.55
N TYR A 40 6.10 -11.66 2.40
CA TYR A 40 5.07 -12.43 1.73
C TYR A 40 5.66 -13.49 0.80
N ARG A 41 4.91 -14.58 0.59
CA ARG A 41 5.33 -15.65 -0.33
C ARG A 41 5.50 -15.07 -1.75
N SER A 42 6.63 -15.38 -2.39
CA SER A 42 6.86 -15.01 -3.79
C SER A 42 5.73 -15.50 -4.71
N GLY A 43 5.24 -14.62 -5.59
CA GLY A 43 4.13 -14.90 -6.51
C GLY A 43 2.73 -14.89 -5.89
N SER A 44 2.59 -14.69 -4.58
CA SER A 44 1.27 -14.45 -3.96
C SER A 44 0.75 -13.05 -4.30
N ALA A 45 -0.58 -12.85 -4.20
CA ALA A 45 -1.20 -11.55 -4.41
C ALA A 45 -0.58 -10.46 -3.51
N ASP A 46 -0.41 -10.75 -2.21
CA ASP A 46 0.23 -9.84 -1.26
C ASP A 46 1.72 -9.60 -1.63
N GLY A 47 2.45 -10.65 -2.04
CA GLY A 47 3.83 -10.49 -2.49
C GLY A 47 3.98 -9.59 -3.70
N ILE A 48 3.09 -9.72 -4.69
CA ILE A 48 3.04 -8.86 -5.88
C ILE A 48 2.67 -7.43 -5.48
N ALA A 49 1.67 -7.24 -4.63
CA ALA A 49 1.23 -5.94 -4.15
C ALA A 49 2.34 -5.20 -3.39
N TRP A 50 3.08 -5.90 -2.53
CA TRP A 50 4.19 -5.32 -1.77
C TRP A 50 5.30 -4.85 -2.71
N HIS A 51 5.67 -5.66 -3.70
CA HIS A 51 6.66 -5.26 -4.70
C HIS A 51 6.20 -4.07 -5.54
N GLN A 52 4.92 -4.00 -5.92
CA GLN A 52 4.38 -2.84 -6.65
C GLN A 52 4.58 -1.54 -5.86
N GLY A 53 4.26 -1.55 -4.56
CA GLY A 53 4.45 -0.38 -3.71
C GLY A 53 5.92 -0.02 -3.46
N PHE A 54 6.78 -1.04 -3.30
CA PHE A 54 8.23 -0.85 -3.17
C PHE A 54 8.83 -0.22 -4.44
N ASP A 55 8.48 -0.77 -5.60
CA ASP A 55 9.00 -0.33 -6.90
C ASP A 55 8.49 1.07 -7.29
N ASP A 56 7.32 1.49 -6.82
CA ASP A 56 6.77 2.84 -7.01
C ASP A 56 7.70 3.94 -6.45
N VAL A 57 8.42 3.64 -5.36
CA VAL A 57 9.41 4.54 -4.75
C VAL A 57 10.82 4.25 -5.24
N ALA A 58 11.17 2.96 -5.35
CA ALA A 58 12.52 2.54 -5.70
C ALA A 58 12.86 2.77 -7.17
N ALA A 59 11.86 2.88 -8.06
CA ALA A 59 12.10 3.19 -9.47
C ALA A 59 12.73 4.60 -9.58
N PRO A 60 13.97 4.73 -10.08
CA PRO A 60 14.60 6.02 -10.21
C PRO A 60 13.82 6.88 -11.21
N ASN A 61 13.72 8.17 -10.90
CA ASN A 61 12.91 9.21 -11.54
C ASN A 61 13.28 9.54 -13.01
N TRP A 62 13.80 8.60 -13.81
CA TRP A 62 14.17 8.85 -15.22
C TRP A 62 12.99 9.23 -16.12
N ARG A 63 11.75 9.14 -15.61
CA ARG A 63 10.52 9.61 -16.28
C ARG A 63 10.14 11.07 -16.00
N ARG A 64 10.90 11.84 -15.18
CA ARG A 64 10.62 13.26 -14.89
C ARG A 64 11.57 14.25 -15.59
N ALA A 65 12.37 13.80 -16.56
CA ALA A 65 13.14 14.68 -17.43
C ALA A 65 12.40 14.85 -18.77
N VAL A 66 11.58 15.89 -18.86
CA VAL A 66 11.07 16.50 -20.10
C VAL A 66 11.25 18.00 -20.03
#